data_AF-A0A2M9BXV3-F1
#
_entry.id   AF-A0A2M9BXV3-F1
#
_cell.length_a   1.000
_cell.length_b   1.000
_cell.length_c   1.000
_cell.angle_alpha   90.00
_cell.angle_beta   90.00
_cell.angle_gamma   90.00
#
_symmetry.space_group_name_H-M   'P 1'
#
loop_
_entity.id
_entity.type
_entity.pdbx_description
1 polymer ?
#
loop_
_entity_poly.entity_id
_entity_poly.type
_entity_poly.pdbx_seq_one_letter_code
_entity_poly.pdbx_strand_id
1 'polypeptide(L)'
;MKLYIILLLTLIACSKEDHHSKYLQRMADEECFLVVNVPPRDNSVWFVVKGYDPITHESKVCKTHNRWWNLFANEMEFGDTLVKKKGELIFEIRKKDTIIYHDRRTIAEKL
;
A
#
# COMPACT_ATOMS: atom_id res chain seq x y z
N MET A 1 7.93 2.32 -53.12
CA MET A 1 8.36 3.20 -52.00
C MET A 1 7.23 3.82 -51.18
N LYS A 2 5.97 3.89 -51.65
CA LYS A 2 4.85 4.45 -50.87
C LYS A 2 4.17 3.45 -49.90
N LEU A 3 4.29 2.13 -50.14
CA LEU A 3 3.67 1.09 -49.30
C LEU A 3 4.42 0.84 -47.97
N TYR A 4 5.74 1.02 -47.96
CA TYR A 4 6.58 0.78 -46.77
C TYR A 4 6.37 1.83 -45.67
N ILE A 5 5.97 3.05 -46.02
CA ILE A 5 5.73 4.14 -45.06
C ILE A 5 4.47 3.86 -44.22
N ILE A 6 3.45 3.23 -44.83
CA ILE A 6 2.21 2.86 -44.13
C ILE A 6 2.44 1.68 -43.16
N LEU A 7 3.34 0.76 -43.51
CA LEU A 7 3.72 -0.37 -42.65
C LEU A 7 4.56 0.04 -41.43
N LEU A 8 5.27 1.17 -41.51
CA LEU A 8 6.07 1.71 -40.40
C LEU A 8 5.21 2.46 -39.37
N LEU A 9 4.08 3.03 -39.79
CA LEU A 9 3.15 3.79 -38.95
C LEU A 9 2.27 2.90 -38.05
N THR A 10 2.11 1.61 -38.36
CA THR A 10 1.33 0.68 -37.53
C THR A 10 2.11 0.10 -36.35
N LEU A 11 3.45 0.20 -36.34
CA LEU A 11 4.29 -0.30 -35.25
C LEU A 11 4.41 0.67 -34.07
N ILE A 12 4.01 1.94 -34.21
CA ILE A 12 4.11 2.96 -33.16
C ILE A 12 2.81 3.05 -32.34
N ALA A 13 1.72 2.41 -32.78
CA ALA A 13 0.41 2.53 -32.18
C ALA A 13 0.11 1.46 -31.11
N CYS A 14 1.02 1.14 -30.18
CA CYS A 14 0.64 0.53 -28.89
C CYS A 14 1.80 0.46 -27.86
N SER A 15 2.30 1.60 -27.38
CA SER A 15 2.92 1.64 -26.04
C SER A 15 1.93 2.27 -25.07
N LYS A 16 0.86 1.54 -24.73
CA LYS A 16 0.11 1.88 -23.51
C LYS A 16 1.10 1.76 -22.36
N GLU A 17 1.57 2.88 -21.83
CA GLU A 17 2.26 2.88 -20.54
C GLU A 17 1.36 2.11 -19.57
N ASP A 18 1.91 1.04 -19.01
CA ASP A 18 1.18 0.21 -18.06
C ASP A 18 1.11 0.95 -16.71
N HIS A 19 0.22 1.95 -16.65
CA HIS A 19 -0.06 2.72 -15.45
C HIS A 19 -0.47 1.82 -14.28
N HIS A 20 -1.07 0.66 -14.58
CA HIS A 20 -1.48 -0.31 -13.58
C HIS A 20 -0.27 -0.96 -12.91
N SER A 21 0.71 -1.46 -13.66
CA SER A 21 1.93 -2.04 -13.05
C SER A 21 2.73 -1.02 -12.25
N LYS A 22 2.87 0.22 -12.75
CA LYS A 22 3.54 1.30 -11.99
C LYS A 22 2.83 1.61 -10.68
N TYR A 23 1.50 1.58 -10.66
CA TYR A 23 0.72 1.79 -9.44
C TYR A 23 0.91 0.66 -8.44
N LEU A 24 0.81 -0.60 -8.89
CA LEU A 24 1.07 -1.77 -8.05
C LEU A 24 2.47 -1.77 -7.47
N GLN A 25 3.46 -1.39 -8.26
CA GLN A 25 4.84 -1.29 -7.82
C GLN A 25 4.99 -0.27 -6.70
N ARG A 26 4.41 0.94 -6.82
CA ARG A 26 4.47 1.94 -5.73
C ARG A 26 3.89 1.42 -4.42
N MET A 27 2.82 0.63 -4.47
CA MET A 27 2.19 0.08 -3.26
C MET A 27 2.99 -1.09 -2.68
N ALA A 28 3.61 -1.88 -3.56
CA ALA A 28 4.56 -2.90 -3.14
C ALA A 28 5.78 -2.26 -2.47
N ASP A 29 6.24 -1.10 -2.95
CA ASP A 29 7.41 -0.38 -2.43
C ASP A 29 7.17 0.29 -1.07
N GLU A 30 5.92 0.47 -0.64
CA GLU A 30 5.61 0.97 0.70
C GLU A 30 5.99 -0.07 1.77
N GLU A 31 6.51 0.40 2.90
CA GLU A 31 6.91 -0.43 4.03
C GLU A 31 6.41 0.16 5.35
N CYS A 32 6.07 -0.72 6.27
CA CYS A 32 5.72 -0.35 7.63
C CYS A 32 6.01 -1.53 8.55
N PHE A 33 6.69 -1.26 9.64
CA PHE A 33 6.89 -2.24 10.70
C PHE A 33 6.99 -1.49 12.01
N LEU A 34 5.89 -1.41 12.75
CA LEU A 34 5.83 -0.74 14.04
C LEU A 34 4.73 -1.32 14.93
N VAL A 35 4.90 -1.14 16.23
CA VAL A 35 3.85 -1.32 17.24
C VAL A 35 3.15 0.00 17.47
N VAL A 36 1.82 0.00 17.42
CA VAL A 36 1.00 1.22 17.45
C VAL A 36 0.99 1.84 18.85
N ASN A 37 1.39 3.11 18.94
CA ASN A 37 1.20 3.95 20.14
C ASN A 37 0.06 4.96 19.95
N VAL A 38 -0.08 5.50 18.74
CA VAL A 38 -1.16 6.40 18.37
C VAL A 38 -1.80 5.86 17.09
N PRO A 39 -3.01 5.29 17.17
CA PRO A 39 -3.69 4.73 16.01
C PRO A 39 -3.98 5.83 14.98
N PRO A 40 -4.18 5.45 13.70
CA PRO A 40 -4.61 6.40 12.67
C PRO A 40 -5.98 7.00 13.03
N ARG A 41 -6.24 8.20 12.52
CA ARG A 41 -7.57 8.82 12.65
C ARG A 41 -8.54 8.15 11.68
N ASP A 42 -9.65 7.64 12.21
CA ASP A 42 -10.78 7.20 11.40
C ASP A 42 -11.24 8.32 10.45
N ASN A 43 -11.60 7.94 9.23
CA ASN A 43 -12.09 8.84 8.18
C ASN A 43 -11.11 9.96 7.74
N SER A 44 -9.83 9.85 8.09
CA SER A 44 -8.78 10.71 7.54
C SER A 44 -8.50 10.37 6.07
N VAL A 45 -8.29 11.40 5.24
CA VAL A 45 -7.77 11.22 3.87
C VAL A 45 -6.33 10.71 3.89
N TRP A 46 -5.58 11.04 4.94
CA TRP A 46 -4.17 10.71 5.08
C TRP A 46 -3.97 9.71 6.21
N PHE A 47 -3.41 8.55 5.87
CA PHE A 47 -3.00 7.57 6.87
C PHE A 47 -1.72 8.03 7.56
N VAL A 48 -1.78 8.18 8.88
CA VAL A 48 -0.62 8.44 9.73
C VAL A 48 -0.80 7.65 11.01
N VAL A 49 0.11 6.73 11.28
CA VAL A 49 0.16 5.97 12.52
C VAL A 49 1.51 6.18 13.17
N LYS A 50 1.52 6.38 14.49
CA LYS A 50 2.75 6.60 15.26
C LYS A 50 2.94 5.46 16.24
N GLY A 51 4.18 5.08 16.45
CA GLY A 51 4.52 3.89 17.21
C GLY A 51 6.00 3.81 17.49
N TYR A 52 6.47 2.59 17.67
CA TYR A 52 7.90 2.30 17.77
C TYR A 52 8.25 1.06 16.95
N ASP A 53 9.50 0.98 16.49
CA ASP A 53 10.03 -0.23 15.89
C ASP A 53 10.18 -1.31 16.96
N PRO A 54 9.60 -2.50 16.82
CA PRO A 54 9.66 -3.53 17.87
C PRO A 54 11.06 -4.13 18.08
N ILE A 55 12.02 -3.88 17.17
CA ILE A 55 13.40 -4.35 17.29
C ILE A 55 14.27 -3.29 17.97
N THR A 56 14.22 -2.04 17.49
CA THR A 56 15.09 -0.96 17.99
C THR A 56 14.48 -0.16 19.14
N HIS A 57 13.17 -0.29 19.36
CA HIS A 57 12.37 0.52 20.28
C HIS A 57 12.35 2.03 19.99
N GLU A 58 12.88 2.45 18.83
CA GLU A 58 12.86 3.84 18.42
C GLU A 58 11.48 4.27 17.93
N SER A 59 11.12 5.53 18.20
CA SER A 59 9.87 6.11 17.70
C SER A 59 9.83 6.10 16.17
N LYS A 60 8.75 5.57 15.61
CA LYS A 60 8.56 5.40 14.17
C LYS A 60 7.18 5.91 13.75
N VAL A 61 7.10 6.44 12.53
CA VAL A 61 5.85 6.92 11.93
C VAL A 61 5.70 6.28 10.57
N CYS A 62 4.63 5.52 10.36
CA CYS A 62 4.27 5.06 9.02
C CYS A 62 3.28 6.03 8.39
N LYS A 63 3.53 6.36 7.13
CA LYS A 63 2.65 7.15 6.26
C LYS A 63 2.58 6.44 4.91
N THR A 64 1.42 6.48 4.28
CA THR A 64 1.27 6.01 2.89
C THR A 64 0.95 7.18 1.98
N HIS A 65 1.27 7.02 0.70
CA HIS A 65 0.94 7.99 -0.34
C HIS A 65 -0.49 7.81 -0.87
N ASN A 66 -1.20 6.78 -0.42
CA ASN A 66 -2.55 6.43 -0.83
C ASN A 66 -3.52 6.35 0.36
N ARG A 67 -4.80 6.10 0.08
CA ARG A 67 -5.87 6.06 1.09
C ARG A 67 -6.15 4.66 1.64
N TRP A 68 -5.51 3.64 1.10
CA TRP A 68 -5.95 2.25 1.26
C TRP A 68 -5.78 1.75 2.68
N TRP A 69 -4.67 2.06 3.34
CA TRP A 69 -4.47 1.63 4.73
C TRP A 69 -5.46 2.30 5.68
N ASN A 70 -5.92 3.51 5.34
CA ASN A 70 -6.93 4.21 6.15
C ASN A 70 -8.33 3.60 6.03
N LEU A 71 -8.61 2.78 5.00
CA LEU A 71 -9.87 2.01 4.90
C LEU A 71 -10.01 0.96 6.02
N PHE A 72 -8.91 0.66 6.70
CA PHE A 72 -8.82 -0.30 7.79
C PHE A 72 -8.38 0.36 9.10
N ALA A 73 -8.45 1.70 9.20
CA ALA A 73 -8.04 2.44 10.39
C ALA A 73 -8.79 1.97 11.65
N ASN A 74 -10.08 1.67 11.51
CA ASN A 74 -10.95 1.17 12.57
C ASN A 74 -10.59 -0.22 13.09
N GLU A 75 -9.67 -0.93 12.42
CA GLU A 75 -9.17 -2.23 12.81
C GLU A 75 -7.83 -2.14 13.55
N MET A 76 -7.24 -0.94 13.67
CA MET A 76 -5.92 -0.70 14.26
C MET A 76 -6.03 -0.04 15.63
N GLU A 77 -5.52 -0.71 16.65
CA GLU A 77 -5.59 -0.23 18.03
C GLU A 77 -4.20 -0.08 18.67
N PHE A 78 -4.15 0.59 19.82
CA PHE A 78 -2.93 0.67 20.62
C PHE A 78 -2.40 -0.74 20.95
N GLY A 79 -1.10 -0.96 20.72
CA GLY A 79 -0.43 -2.24 20.96
C GLY A 79 -0.46 -3.22 19.78
N ASP A 80 -1.28 -2.98 18.74
CA ASP A 80 -1.23 -3.79 17.53
C ASP A 80 0.11 -3.61 16.80
N THR A 81 0.57 -4.65 16.09
CA THR A 81 1.75 -4.53 15.22
C THR A 81 1.32 -4.48 13.76
N LEU A 82 1.68 -3.38 13.09
CA LEU A 82 1.42 -3.20 11.67
C LEU A 82 2.61 -3.70 10.87
N VAL A 83 2.35 -4.56 9.87
CA VAL A 83 3.40 -5.11 9.01
C VAL A 83 3.02 -4.92 7.55
N LYS A 84 3.88 -4.20 6.83
CA LYS A 84 3.91 -4.10 5.38
C LYS A 84 5.34 -4.30 4.93
N LYS A 85 5.60 -5.38 4.21
CA LYS A 85 6.92 -5.65 3.64
C LYS A 85 7.05 -5.03 2.25
N LYS A 86 8.25 -4.54 1.95
CA LYS A 86 8.60 -4.08 0.61
C LYS A 86 8.53 -5.25 -0.38
N GLY A 87 7.93 -5.01 -1.54
CA GLY A 87 7.72 -6.00 -2.59
C GLY A 87 6.43 -6.82 -2.45
N GLU A 88 5.74 -6.75 -1.31
CA GLU A 88 4.48 -7.47 -1.07
C GLU A 88 3.26 -6.55 -1.21
N LEU A 89 2.12 -7.07 -1.67
CA LEU A 89 0.85 -6.34 -1.75
C LEU A 89 -0.10 -6.65 -0.58
N ILE A 90 0.45 -7.21 0.50
CA ILE A 90 -0.29 -7.60 1.70
C ILE A 90 0.06 -6.63 2.82
N PHE A 91 -0.97 -6.16 3.52
CA PHE A 91 -0.85 -5.39 4.75
C PHE A 91 -1.42 -6.22 5.91
N GLU A 92 -0.65 -6.37 6.98
CA GLU A 92 -1.01 -7.17 8.15
C GLU A 92 -1.26 -6.26 9.35
N ILE A 93 -2.36 -6.51 10.05
CA ILE A 93 -2.63 -5.99 11.39
C ILE A 93 -2.53 -7.18 12.34
N ARG A 94 -1.42 -7.27 13.07
CA ARG A 94 -1.20 -8.33 14.05
C ARG A 94 -1.71 -7.88 15.41
N LYS A 95 -2.75 -8.55 15.87
CA LYS A 95 -3.30 -8.42 17.22
C LYS A 95 -2.63 -9.44 18.14
N LYS A 96 -2.99 -9.42 19.42
CA LYS A 96 -2.44 -10.33 20.44
C LYS A 96 -2.65 -11.81 20.10
N ASP A 97 -3.80 -12.16 19.55
CA ASP A 97 -4.28 -13.53 19.33
C ASP A 97 -4.57 -13.84 17.85
N THR A 98 -4.62 -12.82 17.00
CA THR A 98 -5.09 -12.92 15.61
C THR A 98 -4.26 -12.06 14.66
N ILE A 99 -4.28 -12.40 13.38
CA ILE A 99 -3.68 -11.59 12.31
C ILE A 99 -4.76 -11.33 11.27
N ILE A 100 -4.96 -10.05 10.95
CA ILE A 100 -5.86 -9.60 9.89
C ILE A 100 -5.00 -9.29 8.66
N TYR A 101 -5.39 -9.83 7.51
CA TYR A 101 -4.68 -9.65 6.24
C TYR A 101 -5.53 -8.86 5.26
N HIS A 102 -4.96 -7.78 4.73
CA HIS A 102 -5.57 -6.96 3.67
C HIS A 102 -4.74 -7.04 2.40
N ASP A 103 -5.39 -7.49 1.32
CA ASP A 103 -4.83 -7.54 -0.03
C ASP A 103 -5.61 -6.61 -0.98
N ARG A 104 -5.27 -6.63 -2.27
CA ARG A 104 -5.98 -5.83 -3.27
C ARG A 104 -7.49 -6.09 -3.33
N ARG A 105 -7.94 -7.33 -3.09
CA ARG A 105 -9.37 -7.69 -3.16
C ARG A 105 -10.14 -7.05 -2.01
N THR A 106 -9.61 -7.13 -0.79
CA THR A 106 -10.22 -6.49 0.39
C THR A 106 -10.37 -4.97 0.23
N ILE A 107 -9.43 -4.34 -0.47
CA ILE A 107 -9.48 -2.90 -0.78
C ILE A 107 -10.58 -2.61 -1.81
N ALA A 108 -10.71 -3.45 -2.84
CA ALA A 108 -11.75 -3.29 -3.86
C ALA A 108 -13.17 -3.45 -3.29
N GLU A 109 -13.36 -4.21 -2.21
CA GLU A 109 -14.65 -4.38 -1.54
C GLU A 109 -15.08 -3.17 -0.69
N LYS A 110 -14.12 -2.30 -0.31
CA LYS A 110 -14.38 -1.10 0.49
C LYS A 110 -14.46 0.19 -0.34
N LEU A 111 -14.31 0.12 -1.67
CA LEU A 111 -14.42 1.25 -2.61
C LEU A 111 -15.77 1.25 -3.33
#